data_AF-A0AA38HB77-F1
#
_entry.id   AF-A0AA38HB77-F1
#
_cell.length_a   1.000
_cell.length_b   1.000
_cell.length_c   1.000
_cell.angle_alpha   90.00
_cell.angle_beta   90.00
_cell.angle_gamma   90.00
#
_symmetry.space_group_name_H-M   'P 1'
#
loop_
_entity.id
_entity.type
_entity.pdbx_description
1 polymer ?
#
loop_
_entity_poly.entity_id
_entity_poly.type
_entity_poly.pdbx_seq_one_letter_code
_entity_poly.pdbx_strand_id
1 'polypeptide(L)'
;MLEARVKQASVLKKLLDAIKELVTDGNLDCTDEGIALQAMDNSHVALVSLKLAAEQFESYRCDRNMPLGVNLTSLTKILKCAKDNDVVTLKAADDADSLGLVFESPKEDRVGEYEMKLMDIDQEHLGIPDTQYDATITMSSAEFQRICRDLGALGESVKIEASKEGVRFSCEGEVGNGSVLLKQSAGRDAGGASGSGAKKPKRDPDEENEVAEGQEVDEEQEDEKPIVDEEGEDEQEDEEEEVKPKKRKSNGKAAAKPAKKGKTAAAADDSDVGVSIILEKQVSLTFSLKYLSNFAKSAPLAKEVSLNMSNDVPLLVQFEFEQGSLQFFLAPKISDE
;
A
#
# COMPACT_ATOMS: atom_id res chain seq x y z
N MET A 1 17.96 24.31 14.10
CA MET A 1 17.00 23.69 15.03
C MET A 1 15.86 23.08 14.22
N LEU A 2 15.21 22.04 14.73
CA LEU A 2 13.92 21.52 14.26
C LEU A 2 12.82 21.83 15.28
N GLU A 3 11.69 22.35 14.80
CA GLU A 3 10.41 22.35 15.51
C GLU A 3 9.27 22.03 14.53
N ALA A 4 8.61 20.88 14.72
CA ALA A 4 7.58 20.38 13.81
C ALA A 4 6.32 19.95 14.57
N ARG A 5 5.20 20.62 14.31
CA ARG A 5 3.94 20.48 15.06
C ARG A 5 2.87 19.76 14.24
N VAL A 6 2.53 18.53 14.62
CA VAL A 6 1.49 17.71 14.00
C VAL A 6 0.19 17.82 14.78
N LYS A 7 -0.84 18.35 14.12
CA LYS A 7 -2.20 18.63 14.62
C LYS A 7 -2.92 17.44 15.29
N GLN A 8 -2.54 16.21 14.96
CA GLN A 8 -3.07 14.99 15.59
C GLN A 8 -1.99 13.90 15.69
N ALA A 9 -1.78 13.36 16.89
CA ALA A 9 -0.92 12.21 17.12
C ALA A 9 -1.35 10.97 16.31
N SER A 10 -2.64 10.86 15.92
CA SER A 10 -3.18 9.77 15.11
C SER A 10 -2.38 9.50 13.82
N VAL A 11 -1.87 10.56 13.16
CA VAL A 11 -1.12 10.47 11.91
C VAL A 11 0.23 9.79 12.14
N LEU A 12 1.07 10.35 13.03
CA LEU A 12 2.37 9.78 13.38
C LEU A 12 2.24 8.35 13.94
N LYS A 13 1.22 8.10 14.76
CA LYS A 13 0.97 6.76 15.33
C LYS A 13 0.64 5.73 14.25
N LYS A 14 -0.19 6.06 13.25
CA LYS A 14 -0.48 5.18 12.11
C LYS A 14 0.74 4.96 11.21
N LEU A 15 1.49 6.02 10.90
CA LEU A 15 2.69 5.96 10.07
C LEU A 15 3.73 5.00 10.65
N LEU A 16 4.04 5.16 11.95
CA LEU A 16 4.95 4.26 12.63
C LEU A 16 4.38 2.85 12.76
N ASP A 17 3.08 2.69 12.96
CA ASP A 17 2.47 1.35 13.04
C ASP A 17 2.59 0.55 11.73
N ALA A 18 2.66 1.25 10.58
CA ALA A 18 2.92 0.66 9.27
C ALA A 18 4.40 0.34 9.01
N ILE A 19 5.35 1.24 9.35
CA ILE A 19 6.76 1.08 8.95
C ILE A 19 7.65 0.31 9.95
N LYS A 20 7.30 0.28 11.24
CA LYS A 20 8.08 -0.36 12.35
C LYS A 20 8.45 -1.84 12.14
N GLU A 21 7.75 -2.55 11.25
CA GLU A 21 7.92 -3.99 11.00
C GLU A 21 8.81 -4.28 9.77
N LEU A 22 9.16 -3.25 9.01
CA LEU A 22 10.19 -3.29 7.97
C LEU A 22 11.50 -2.74 8.51
N VAL A 23 11.42 -1.63 9.24
CA VAL A 23 12.57 -0.83 9.69
C VAL A 23 12.55 -0.72 11.21
N THR A 24 13.65 -1.13 11.85
CA THR A 24 13.80 -1.03 13.32
C THR A 24 14.36 0.33 13.74
N ASP A 25 15.35 0.81 12.98
CA ASP A 25 16.13 2.02 13.20
C ASP A 25 16.30 2.75 11.85
N GLY A 26 16.24 4.08 11.84
CA GLY A 26 16.45 4.87 10.63
C GLY A 26 16.45 6.38 10.90
N ASN A 27 16.94 7.16 9.95
CA ASN A 27 16.97 8.62 10.05
C ASN A 27 15.60 9.22 9.67
N LEU A 28 15.14 10.17 10.47
CA LEU A 28 14.17 11.18 10.05
C LEU A 28 14.96 12.35 9.44
N ASP A 29 15.05 12.34 8.11
CA ASP A 29 15.74 13.36 7.31
C ASP A 29 14.91 14.65 7.32
N CYS A 30 15.31 15.61 8.15
CA CYS A 30 14.58 16.87 8.32
C CYS A 30 15.22 17.97 7.47
N THR A 31 14.40 18.69 6.70
CA THR A 31 14.78 19.71 5.71
C THR A 31 13.76 20.84 5.72
N ASP A 32 13.98 21.94 4.99
CA ASP A 32 12.98 22.99 4.81
C ASP A 32 11.73 22.52 4.02
N GLU A 33 11.87 21.52 3.14
CA GLU A 33 10.74 20.86 2.45
C GLU A 33 9.86 20.01 3.40
N GLY A 34 10.40 19.53 4.53
CA GLY A 34 9.68 18.73 5.52
C GLY A 34 10.51 17.60 6.13
N ILE A 35 9.84 16.49 6.49
CA ILE A 35 10.48 15.30 7.08
C ILE A 35 10.34 14.11 6.13
N ALA A 36 11.47 13.51 5.76
CA ALA A 36 11.52 12.26 5.03
C ALA A 36 12.08 11.12 5.90
N LEU A 37 11.89 9.89 5.45
CA LEU A 37 12.64 8.72 5.90
C LEU A 37 12.76 7.75 4.73
N GLN A 38 13.98 7.28 4.45
CA GLN A 38 14.23 6.22 3.48
C GLN A 38 15.09 5.13 4.13
N ALA A 39 14.63 3.88 4.06
CA ALA A 39 15.34 2.73 4.61
C ALA A 39 14.92 1.42 3.93
N MET A 40 15.82 0.44 3.94
CA MET A 40 15.56 -0.94 3.51
C MET A 40 15.15 -1.81 4.70
N ASP A 41 14.50 -2.94 4.42
CA ASP A 41 14.33 -4.02 5.39
C ASP A 41 15.63 -4.83 5.58
N ASN A 42 15.71 -5.61 6.67
CA ASN A 42 16.89 -6.41 7.00
C ASN A 42 17.30 -7.47 5.94
N SER A 43 16.47 -7.75 4.93
CA SER A 43 16.81 -8.63 3.81
C SER A 43 17.19 -7.89 2.52
N HIS A 44 17.06 -6.56 2.48
CA HIS A 44 17.23 -5.71 1.29
C HIS A 44 16.30 -6.09 0.12
N VAL A 45 15.13 -6.67 0.40
CA VAL A 45 14.11 -7.06 -0.59
C VAL A 45 13.00 -6.02 -0.69
N ALA A 46 12.79 -5.24 0.38
CA ALA A 46 11.84 -4.14 0.42
C ALA A 46 12.51 -2.82 0.87
N LEU A 47 12.06 -1.71 0.27
CA LEU A 47 12.43 -0.35 0.64
C LEU A 47 11.18 0.45 0.99
N VAL A 48 11.25 1.26 2.05
CA VAL A 48 10.23 2.26 2.37
C VAL A 48 10.76 3.67 2.11
N SER A 49 9.93 4.52 1.50
CA SER A 49 10.13 5.96 1.41
C SER A 49 8.91 6.69 1.95
N LEU A 50 9.09 7.39 3.07
CA LEU A 50 8.12 8.28 3.69
C LEU A 50 8.51 9.72 3.38
N LYS A 51 7.53 10.56 3.00
CA LYS A 51 7.67 12.01 2.90
C LYS A 51 6.48 12.69 3.57
N LEU A 52 6.77 13.66 4.44
CA LEU A 52 5.79 14.53 5.11
C LEU A 52 6.13 15.99 4.79
N ALA A 53 5.27 16.67 4.04
CA ALA A 53 5.54 18.02 3.53
C ALA A 53 5.40 19.07 4.65
N ALA A 54 6.33 20.03 4.72
CA ALA A 54 6.36 21.10 5.72
C ALA A 54 5.04 21.90 5.81
N GLU A 55 4.37 22.11 4.66
CA GLU A 55 3.08 22.81 4.55
C GLU A 55 1.93 22.13 5.31
N GLN A 56 2.04 20.84 5.62
CA GLN A 56 0.97 20.03 6.23
C GLN A 56 1.10 19.90 7.76
N PHE A 57 2.12 20.53 8.35
CA PHE A 57 2.25 20.71 9.79
C PHE A 57 1.49 21.97 10.25
N GLU A 58 1.02 22.00 11.49
CA GLU A 58 0.38 23.17 12.10
C GLU A 58 1.38 24.33 12.30
N SER A 59 2.65 23.97 12.48
CA SER A 59 3.82 24.86 12.34
C SER A 59 5.04 24.00 12.03
N TYR A 60 5.85 24.41 11.05
CA TYR A 60 7.11 23.75 10.72
C TYR A 60 8.27 24.74 10.70
N ARG A 61 9.42 24.33 11.23
CA ARG A 61 10.69 25.03 11.12
C ARG A 61 11.84 24.03 11.15
N CYS A 62 12.67 24.04 10.10
CA CYS A 62 13.98 23.40 10.09
C CYS A 62 14.99 24.45 9.61
N ASP A 63 15.95 24.85 10.45
CA ASP A 63 16.92 25.91 10.08
C ASP A 63 18.04 25.42 9.15
N ARG A 64 18.35 24.12 9.21
CA ARG A 64 19.43 23.44 8.51
C ARG A 64 19.08 21.96 8.39
N ASN A 65 19.37 21.36 7.23
CA ASN A 65 19.13 19.93 7.01
C ASN A 65 19.83 19.09 8.08
N MET A 66 19.09 18.20 8.74
CA MET A 66 19.60 17.37 9.83
C MET A 66 18.97 15.97 9.82
N PRO A 67 19.75 14.89 9.71
CA PRO A 67 19.27 13.54 9.92
C PRO A 67 19.09 13.28 11.41
N LEU A 68 17.94 12.76 11.81
CA LEU A 68 17.65 12.38 13.19
C LEU A 68 17.50 10.86 13.29
N GLY A 69 18.61 10.17 13.61
CA GLY A 69 18.63 8.72 13.77
C GLY A 69 17.83 8.24 14.98
N VAL A 70 16.77 7.46 14.71
CA VAL A 70 15.79 7.04 15.72
C VAL A 70 15.48 5.56 15.65
N ASN A 71 15.44 4.91 16.82
CA ASN A 71 14.81 3.59 16.96
C ASN A 71 13.28 3.73 16.87
N LEU A 72 12.72 3.37 15.72
CA LEU A 72 11.29 3.51 15.41
C LEU A 72 10.41 2.70 16.37
N THR A 73 10.89 1.57 16.85
CA THR A 73 10.23 0.77 17.91
C THR A 73 10.08 1.55 19.23
N SER A 74 11.05 2.40 19.58
CA SER A 74 11.02 3.19 20.82
C SER A 74 10.23 4.49 20.64
N LEU A 75 10.37 5.16 19.50
CA LEU A 75 9.52 6.28 19.10
C LEU A 75 8.02 5.88 19.12
N THR A 76 7.70 4.67 18.62
CA THR A 76 6.34 4.09 18.68
C THR A 76 5.85 3.86 20.12
N LYS A 77 6.73 3.48 21.06
CA LYS A 77 6.36 3.33 22.48
C LYS A 77 6.03 4.68 23.12
N ILE A 78 6.77 5.73 22.79
CA ILE A 78 6.56 7.08 23.33
C ILE A 78 5.27 7.68 22.76
N LEU A 79 5.04 7.58 21.45
CA LEU A 79 3.80 8.08 20.81
C LEU A 79 2.53 7.32 21.25
N LYS A 80 2.63 6.15 21.89
CA LYS A 80 1.50 5.49 22.57
C LYS A 80 1.07 6.20 23.86
N CYS A 81 1.85 7.15 24.39
CA CYS A 81 1.46 8.01 25.53
C CYS A 81 0.62 9.25 25.11
N ALA A 82 0.47 9.50 23.81
CA ALA A 82 -0.44 10.50 23.26
C ALA A 82 -1.82 9.89 22.92
N LYS A 83 -2.90 10.61 23.21
CA LYS A 83 -4.24 10.30 22.66
C LYS A 83 -4.27 10.69 21.19
N ASP A 84 -5.13 10.05 20.41
CA ASP A 84 -5.15 10.22 18.94
C ASP A 84 -5.47 11.66 18.48
N ASN A 85 -6.07 12.46 19.35
CA ASN A 85 -6.43 13.87 19.12
C ASN A 85 -5.51 14.86 19.87
N ASP A 86 -4.47 14.38 20.56
CA ASP A 86 -3.46 15.27 21.16
C ASP A 86 -2.58 15.83 20.03
N VAL A 87 -2.17 17.10 20.14
CA VAL A 87 -1.20 17.74 19.25
C VAL A 87 0.19 17.29 19.64
N VAL A 88 1.04 16.97 18.66
CA VAL A 88 2.43 16.52 18.87
C VAL A 88 3.38 17.58 18.35
N THR A 89 4.33 18.03 19.16
CA THR A 89 5.47 18.83 18.69
C THR A 89 6.76 18.05 18.85
N LEU A 90 7.44 17.80 17.73
CA LEU A 90 8.80 17.25 17.67
C LEU A 90 9.81 18.40 17.74
N LYS A 91 10.85 18.27 18.57
CA LYS A 91 11.88 19.31 18.76
C LYS A 91 13.28 18.71 18.81
N ALA A 92 14.23 19.31 18.08
CA ALA A 92 15.65 18.97 18.17
C ALA A 92 16.53 20.23 18.06
N ALA A 93 17.60 20.29 18.86
CA ALA A 93 18.64 21.31 18.76
C ALA A 93 19.49 21.13 17.48
N ASP A 94 20.40 22.06 17.22
CA ASP A 94 21.29 22.05 16.04
C ASP A 94 22.41 21.00 16.09
N ASP A 95 22.64 20.45 17.27
CA ASP A 95 23.69 19.53 17.71
C ASP A 95 23.11 18.52 18.73
N ALA A 96 21.91 18.02 18.44
CA ALA A 96 21.09 17.28 19.40
C ALA A 96 21.54 15.82 19.65
N ASP A 97 21.82 15.49 20.91
CA ASP A 97 21.89 14.11 21.41
C ASP A 97 20.50 13.46 21.59
N SER A 98 19.41 14.25 21.53
CA SER A 98 18.05 13.81 21.82
C SER A 98 16.95 14.49 21.00
N LEU A 99 15.87 13.73 20.76
CA LEU A 99 14.61 14.20 20.20
C LEU A 99 13.61 14.42 21.33
N GLY A 100 13.16 15.67 21.48
CA GLY A 100 12.07 16.05 22.36
C GLY A 100 10.71 15.84 21.69
N LEU A 101 9.74 15.31 22.44
CA LEU A 101 8.35 15.14 22.03
C LEU A 101 7.44 15.78 23.09
N VAL A 102 6.65 16.77 22.66
CA VAL A 102 5.64 17.43 23.51
C VAL A 102 4.25 17.03 23.02
N PHE A 103 3.42 16.48 23.92
CA PHE A 103 2.04 16.08 23.64
C PHE A 103 1.06 16.98 24.39
N GLU A 104 0.25 17.76 23.67
CA GLU A 104 -0.71 18.71 24.23
C GLU A 104 -2.15 18.27 23.92
N SER A 105 -3.02 18.16 24.93
CA SER A 105 -4.41 17.76 24.69
C SER A 105 -5.32 18.97 24.45
N PRO A 106 -6.00 19.11 23.29
CA PRO A 106 -6.83 20.29 22.98
C PRO A 106 -8.17 20.34 23.76
N LYS A 107 -8.35 19.48 24.77
CA LYS A 107 -9.59 19.32 25.57
C LYS A 107 -9.36 19.21 27.07
N GLU A 108 -8.11 19.06 27.50
CA GLU A 108 -7.70 18.85 28.88
C GLU A 108 -6.45 19.70 29.12
N ASP A 109 -6.31 20.30 30.30
CA ASP A 109 -5.10 21.04 30.67
C ASP A 109 -3.96 20.05 31.00
N ARG A 110 -3.48 19.38 29.95
CA ARG A 110 -2.45 18.33 29.99
C ARG A 110 -1.45 18.54 28.87
N VAL A 111 -0.24 18.88 29.29
CA VAL A 111 1.00 18.75 28.50
C VAL A 111 1.74 17.51 29.02
N GLY A 112 2.32 16.71 28.12
CA GLY A 112 3.24 15.63 28.46
C GLY A 112 4.52 15.78 27.66
N GLU A 113 5.65 15.96 28.35
CA GLU A 113 6.97 16.10 27.75
C GLU A 113 7.73 14.77 27.86
N TYR A 114 8.36 14.36 26.75
CA TYR A 114 9.11 13.13 26.60
C TYR A 114 10.40 13.41 25.83
N GLU A 115 11.43 12.62 26.10
CA GLU A 115 12.73 12.73 25.45
C GLU A 115 13.20 11.32 25.06
N MET A 116 13.77 11.17 23.88
CA MET A 116 14.50 9.97 23.49
C MET A 116 15.88 10.33 22.96
N LYS A 117 16.88 9.50 23.29
CA LYS A 117 18.20 9.63 22.70
C LYS A 117 18.15 9.36 21.20
N LEU A 118 18.92 10.15 20.46
CA LEU A 118 19.25 9.89 19.07
C LEU A 118 20.43 8.91 19.01
N MET A 119 20.74 8.45 17.80
CA MET A 119 21.85 7.54 17.52
C MET A 119 22.39 7.86 16.13
N ASP A 120 23.70 7.73 15.95
CA ASP A 120 24.32 7.82 14.63
C ASP A 120 23.91 6.61 13.78
N ILE A 121 23.34 6.86 12.59
CA ILE A 121 22.97 5.83 11.62
C ILE A 121 23.56 6.22 10.28
N ASP A 122 24.57 5.46 9.84
CA ASP A 122 25.10 5.52 8.47
C ASP A 122 23.97 5.13 7.49
N GLN A 123 23.60 6.06 6.61
CA GLN A 123 22.48 5.91 5.70
C GLN A 123 22.95 6.12 4.26
N GLU A 124 22.86 5.07 3.45
CA GLU A 124 23.01 5.18 2.01
C GLU A 124 21.65 5.55 1.40
N HIS A 125 21.45 6.84 1.09
CA HIS A 125 20.27 7.29 0.34
C HIS A 125 20.29 6.68 -1.08
N LEU A 126 19.32 5.82 -1.35
CA LEU A 126 19.16 5.18 -2.65
C LEU A 126 18.38 6.10 -3.58
N GLY A 127 19.01 6.45 -4.71
CA GLY A 127 18.35 7.19 -5.78
C GLY A 127 17.23 6.35 -6.41
N ILE A 128 15.98 6.66 -6.08
CA ILE A 128 14.80 6.07 -6.72
C ILE A 128 14.69 6.68 -8.14
N PRO A 129 14.77 5.89 -9.23
CA PRO A 129 14.69 6.42 -10.58
C PRO A 129 13.24 6.68 -11.00
N ASP A 130 13.01 7.75 -11.77
CA ASP A 130 11.73 8.02 -12.43
C ASP A 130 11.38 6.89 -13.41
N THR A 131 10.52 5.98 -12.95
CA THR A 131 10.23 4.70 -13.61
C THR A 131 8.88 4.77 -14.33
N GLN A 132 8.84 4.33 -15.58
CA GLN A 132 7.58 4.11 -16.31
C GLN A 132 7.05 2.71 -15.97
N TYR A 133 5.75 2.61 -15.67
CA TYR A 133 5.10 1.38 -15.24
C TYR A 133 4.08 0.93 -16.29
N ASP A 134 4.19 -0.33 -16.71
CA ASP A 134 3.30 -0.97 -17.68
C ASP A 134 1.85 -1.09 -17.20
N ALA A 135 1.65 -1.13 -15.88
CA ALA A 135 0.35 -1.14 -15.24
C ALA A 135 0.33 -0.28 -13.97
N THR A 136 -0.70 0.55 -13.82
CA THR A 136 -1.01 1.30 -12.59
C THR A 136 -2.43 0.97 -12.16
N ILE A 137 -2.58 0.45 -10.94
CA ILE A 137 -3.86 -0.02 -10.38
C ILE A 137 -4.17 0.77 -9.11
N THR A 138 -5.23 1.58 -9.13
CA THR A 138 -5.74 2.30 -7.96
C THR A 138 -7.00 1.63 -7.42
N MET A 139 -7.05 1.34 -6.12
CA MET A 139 -8.18 0.67 -5.46
C MET A 139 -8.36 1.10 -4.00
N SER A 140 -9.45 0.67 -3.35
CA SER A 140 -9.61 0.83 -1.89
C SER A 140 -8.45 0.20 -1.14
N SER A 141 -7.83 0.97 -0.25
CA SER A 141 -6.75 0.48 0.62
C SER A 141 -7.25 -0.59 1.60
N ALA A 142 -8.53 -0.52 2.00
CA ALA A 142 -9.18 -1.50 2.86
C ALA A 142 -9.41 -2.83 2.13
N GLU A 143 -9.82 -2.81 0.86
CA GLU A 143 -9.96 -4.04 0.07
C GLU A 143 -8.60 -4.64 -0.27
N PHE A 144 -7.57 -3.83 -0.57
CA PHE A 144 -6.19 -4.32 -0.71
C PHE A 144 -5.67 -4.99 0.58
N GLN A 145 -5.92 -4.38 1.75
CA GLN A 145 -5.58 -4.96 3.05
C GLN A 145 -6.34 -6.26 3.32
N ARG A 146 -7.61 -6.33 2.91
CA ARG A 146 -8.41 -7.54 2.98
C ARG A 146 -7.86 -8.64 2.08
N ILE A 147 -7.57 -8.36 0.80
CA ILE A 147 -7.00 -9.32 -0.15
C ILE A 147 -5.68 -9.89 0.36
N CYS A 148 -4.77 -9.04 0.84
CA CYS A 148 -3.47 -9.46 1.38
C CYS A 148 -3.62 -10.38 2.61
N ARG A 149 -4.53 -10.06 3.53
CA ARG A 149 -4.82 -10.89 4.71
C ARG A 149 -5.51 -12.21 4.33
N ASP A 150 -6.52 -12.16 3.47
CA ASP A 150 -7.36 -13.31 3.15
C ASP A 150 -6.60 -14.32 2.27
N LEU A 151 -5.71 -13.87 1.37
CA LEU A 151 -4.77 -14.75 0.65
C LEU A 151 -3.57 -15.18 1.50
N GLY A 152 -3.08 -14.32 2.40
CA GLY A 152 -2.00 -14.64 3.34
C GLY A 152 -2.35 -15.71 4.39
N ALA A 153 -3.61 -16.14 4.45
CA ALA A 153 -4.07 -17.30 5.21
C ALA A 153 -4.01 -18.62 4.43
N LEU A 154 -3.75 -18.57 3.12
CA LEU A 154 -3.67 -19.74 2.22
C LEU A 154 -2.23 -20.10 1.85
N GLY A 155 -1.36 -19.10 1.61
CA GLY A 155 0.03 -19.30 1.22
C GLY A 155 0.92 -18.06 1.37
N GLU A 156 2.21 -18.22 1.06
CA GLU A 156 3.24 -17.17 1.27
C GLU A 156 3.45 -16.22 0.09
N SER A 157 2.90 -16.56 -1.08
CA SER A 157 3.15 -15.89 -2.36
C SER A 157 1.84 -15.51 -3.04
N VAL A 158 1.77 -14.31 -3.60
CA VAL A 158 0.66 -13.91 -4.48
C VAL A 158 1.21 -13.54 -5.86
N LYS A 159 0.67 -14.17 -6.89
CA LYS A 159 0.79 -13.71 -8.28
C LYS A 159 -0.21 -12.58 -8.47
N ILE A 160 0.28 -11.42 -8.91
CA ILE A 160 -0.53 -10.25 -9.27
C ILE A 160 -0.42 -10.09 -10.79
N GLU A 161 -1.57 -10.12 -11.46
CA GLU A 161 -1.69 -10.13 -12.91
C GLU A 161 -2.63 -9.00 -13.36
N ALA A 162 -2.09 -8.06 -14.14
CA ALA A 162 -2.82 -6.93 -14.68
C ALA A 162 -3.11 -7.17 -16.18
N SER A 163 -4.40 -7.22 -16.54
CA SER A 163 -4.84 -7.52 -17.90
C SER A 163 -6.08 -6.72 -18.31
N LYS A 164 -6.54 -6.91 -19.55
CA LYS A 164 -7.78 -6.30 -20.06
C LYS A 164 -9.05 -6.81 -19.35
N GLU A 165 -8.98 -7.90 -18.59
CA GLU A 165 -10.12 -8.37 -17.79
C GLU A 165 -10.27 -7.63 -16.45
N GLY A 166 -9.18 -7.05 -15.95
CA GLY A 166 -9.05 -6.52 -14.60
C GLY A 166 -7.67 -6.82 -13.99
N VAL A 167 -7.56 -6.63 -12.67
CA VAL A 167 -6.41 -7.07 -11.87
C VAL A 167 -6.77 -8.32 -11.09
N ARG A 168 -5.97 -9.37 -11.23
CA ARG A 168 -6.15 -10.68 -10.59
C ARG A 168 -5.05 -10.88 -9.56
N PHE A 169 -5.45 -11.21 -8.34
CA PHE A 169 -4.59 -11.72 -7.28
C PHE A 169 -4.84 -13.21 -7.16
N SER A 170 -3.81 -14.05 -7.23
CA SER A 170 -3.91 -15.50 -7.04
C SER A 170 -2.82 -16.05 -6.14
N CYS A 171 -3.20 -16.90 -5.21
CA CYS A 171 -2.33 -17.58 -4.26
C CYS A 171 -2.56 -19.09 -4.36
N GLU A 172 -1.46 -19.85 -4.32
CA GLU A 172 -1.47 -21.31 -4.20
C GLU A 172 -0.82 -21.69 -2.87
N GLY A 173 -1.25 -22.79 -2.26
CA GLY A 173 -0.79 -23.18 -0.93
C GLY A 173 -1.39 -24.48 -0.41
N GLU A 174 -0.79 -25.03 0.65
CA GLU A 174 -1.06 -26.40 1.15
C GLU A 174 -2.53 -26.65 1.55
N VAL A 175 -3.22 -25.61 2.02
CA VAL A 175 -4.63 -25.69 2.46
C VAL A 175 -5.61 -25.52 1.28
N GLY A 176 -5.15 -24.99 0.16
CA GLY A 176 -5.95 -24.72 -1.04
C GLY A 176 -5.60 -23.40 -1.72
N ASN A 177 -6.11 -23.24 -2.95
CA ASN A 177 -5.81 -22.09 -3.79
C ASN A 177 -6.89 -21.01 -3.67
N GLY A 178 -6.50 -19.74 -3.83
CA GLY A 178 -7.40 -18.59 -3.79
C GLY A 178 -7.17 -17.64 -4.97
N SER A 179 -8.24 -17.09 -5.54
CA SER A 179 -8.15 -16.02 -6.53
C SER A 179 -9.21 -14.94 -6.31
N VAL A 180 -8.79 -13.68 -6.40
CA VAL A 180 -9.64 -12.49 -6.37
C VAL A 180 -9.40 -11.70 -7.64
N LEU A 181 -10.47 -11.32 -8.34
CA LEU A 181 -10.42 -10.51 -9.55
C LEU A 181 -11.18 -9.22 -9.34
N LEU A 182 -10.50 -8.08 -9.47
CA LEU A 182 -11.11 -6.76 -9.43
C LEU A 182 -11.20 -6.20 -10.86
N LYS A 183 -12.39 -5.77 -11.27
CA LYS A 183 -12.65 -5.22 -12.61
C LYS A 183 -12.72 -3.70 -12.58
N GLN A 184 -12.43 -3.07 -13.72
CA GLN A 184 -12.54 -1.61 -13.88
C GLN A 184 -13.94 -1.13 -13.46
N SER A 185 -13.99 -0.10 -12.61
CA SER A 185 -15.25 0.51 -12.20
C SER A 185 -15.75 1.50 -13.24
N ALA A 186 -16.99 1.31 -13.69
CA ALA A 186 -17.59 2.11 -14.75
C ALA A 186 -17.60 3.61 -14.39
N GLY A 187 -17.04 4.45 -15.26
CA GLY A 187 -16.96 5.91 -15.06
C GLY A 187 -15.67 6.41 -14.41
N ARG A 188 -14.76 5.54 -13.96
CA ARG A 188 -13.36 5.90 -13.69
C ARG A 188 -12.55 5.64 -14.97
N ASP A 189 -12.40 6.65 -15.83
CA ASP A 189 -11.52 6.58 -17.00
C ASP A 189 -10.04 6.85 -16.61
N ALA A 190 -9.12 6.26 -17.37
CA ALA A 190 -7.67 6.31 -17.14
C ALA A 190 -7.03 7.67 -17.53
N GLY A 191 -7.50 8.78 -16.95
CA GLY A 191 -7.02 10.13 -17.30
C GLY A 191 -7.09 11.13 -16.14
N GLY A 192 -5.99 11.26 -15.38
CA GLY A 192 -5.94 12.12 -14.18
C GLY A 192 -4.58 12.69 -13.78
N ALA A 193 -3.51 12.50 -14.57
CA ALA A 193 -2.18 12.99 -14.23
C ALA A 193 -2.04 14.52 -14.38
N SER A 194 -2.30 15.26 -13.30
CA SER A 194 -2.16 16.73 -13.26
C SER A 194 -0.70 17.17 -13.01
N GLY A 195 0.17 16.87 -13.97
CA GLY A 195 1.56 17.32 -14.00
C GLY A 195 1.76 18.74 -14.54
N SER A 196 2.74 19.44 -13.96
CA SER A 196 3.25 20.78 -14.27
C SER A 196 3.20 21.24 -15.75
N GLY A 197 2.84 22.51 -15.96
CA GLY A 197 2.62 23.07 -17.30
C GLY A 197 3.89 23.35 -18.11
N ALA A 198 3.98 22.75 -19.30
CA ALA A 198 4.95 23.09 -20.34
C ALA A 198 4.29 23.85 -21.50
N LYS A 199 4.93 24.91 -22.01
CA LYS A 199 4.43 25.67 -23.18
C LYS A 199 4.52 24.82 -24.45
N LYS A 200 3.40 24.65 -25.17
CA LYS A 200 3.46 24.23 -26.58
C LYS A 200 4.23 25.29 -27.39
N PRO A 201 5.29 24.93 -28.13
CA PRO A 201 5.76 25.77 -29.22
C PRO A 201 4.71 25.76 -30.34
N LYS A 202 4.57 26.87 -31.07
CA LYS A 202 3.85 26.85 -32.34
C LYS A 202 4.68 26.07 -33.37
N ARG A 203 4.00 25.36 -34.26
CA ARG A 203 4.50 25.06 -35.61
C ARG A 203 3.56 25.73 -36.58
N ASP A 204 4.12 26.49 -37.51
CA ASP A 204 3.38 27.05 -38.64
C ASP A 204 3.27 25.96 -39.74
N PRO A 205 2.16 25.89 -40.49
CA PRO A 205 1.95 24.86 -41.51
C PRO A 205 2.14 25.40 -42.93
N ASP A 206 3.23 25.01 -43.61
CA ASP A 206 3.40 25.17 -45.07
C ASP A 206 4.47 24.17 -45.58
N GLU A 207 4.04 23.14 -46.31
CA GLU A 207 4.49 22.77 -47.67
C GLU A 207 3.81 21.45 -48.12
N GLU A 208 3.61 21.28 -49.43
CA GLU A 208 2.76 20.23 -50.04
C GLU A 208 3.56 19.14 -50.77
N ASN A 209 2.93 17.98 -50.99
CA ASN A 209 3.26 16.98 -52.03
C ASN A 209 4.63 16.26 -51.87
N GLU A 210 4.89 15.09 -52.48
CA GLU A 210 4.31 14.45 -53.67
C GLU A 210 3.75 13.03 -53.46
N VAL A 211 3.22 12.46 -54.55
CA VAL A 211 2.47 11.20 -54.62
C VAL A 211 3.30 10.10 -55.31
N ALA A 212 3.16 8.85 -54.87
CA ALA A 212 3.57 7.68 -55.65
C ALA A 212 2.60 6.51 -55.39
N GLU A 213 2.25 5.77 -56.44
CA GLU A 213 1.22 4.72 -56.44
C GLU A 213 1.80 3.29 -56.48
N GLY A 214 0.96 2.30 -56.13
CA GLY A 214 1.12 0.90 -56.53
C GLY A 214 1.64 -0.07 -55.45
N GLN A 215 1.29 -1.37 -55.48
CA GLN A 215 0.23 -2.05 -56.27
C GLN A 215 -0.15 -3.38 -55.58
N GLU A 216 -1.34 -3.92 -55.89
CA GLU A 216 -1.94 -5.14 -55.32
C GLU A 216 -1.32 -6.46 -55.85
N VAL A 217 -1.14 -7.44 -54.96
CA VAL A 217 -1.31 -8.91 -55.11
C VAL A 217 -1.60 -9.43 -53.67
N ASP A 218 -2.49 -10.37 -53.31
CA ASP A 218 -2.89 -11.70 -53.85
C ASP A 218 -1.77 -12.77 -53.88
N GLU A 219 -2.04 -14.07 -53.73
CA GLU A 219 -3.29 -14.74 -53.29
C GLU A 219 -3.24 -14.95 -51.74
N GLU A 220 -3.45 -16.07 -51.02
CA GLU A 220 -3.83 -17.49 -51.24
C GLU A 220 -4.41 -18.04 -49.89
N GLN A 221 -4.69 -19.34 -49.73
CA GLN A 221 -5.21 -19.97 -48.49
C GLN A 221 -4.64 -21.39 -48.30
N GLU A 222 -4.49 -21.87 -47.06
CA GLU A 222 -4.45 -23.32 -46.76
C GLU A 222 -5.35 -23.66 -45.54
N ASP A 223 -6.35 -24.51 -45.78
CA ASP A 223 -7.13 -25.24 -44.78
C ASP A 223 -6.50 -26.64 -44.58
N GLU A 224 -6.43 -27.14 -43.35
CA GLU A 224 -6.95 -28.50 -43.07
C GLU A 224 -7.24 -28.76 -41.57
N LYS A 225 -7.99 -29.83 -41.30
CA LYS A 225 -8.50 -30.24 -39.98
C LYS A 225 -8.22 -31.75 -39.75
N PRO A 226 -9.04 -32.53 -39.01
CA PRO A 226 -8.90 -32.75 -37.57
C PRO A 226 -8.66 -34.21 -37.18
N ILE A 227 -8.26 -34.44 -35.92
CA ILE A 227 -8.34 -35.72 -35.21
C ILE A 227 -8.88 -35.36 -33.81
N VAL A 228 -10.18 -35.56 -33.51
CA VAL A 228 -10.91 -36.81 -33.18
C VAL A 228 -10.69 -37.24 -31.72
N ASP A 229 -11.80 -37.59 -31.09
CA ASP A 229 -12.04 -37.78 -29.67
C ASP A 229 -11.55 -39.13 -29.13
N GLU A 230 -11.41 -39.25 -27.81
CA GLU A 230 -11.74 -40.51 -27.12
C GLU A 230 -12.27 -40.21 -25.70
N GLU A 231 -13.44 -40.77 -25.37
CA GLU A 231 -14.06 -40.72 -24.04
C GLU A 231 -13.58 -41.91 -23.19
N GLY A 232 -13.67 -41.79 -21.85
CA GLY A 232 -13.34 -42.88 -20.93
C GLY A 232 -14.01 -42.69 -19.58
N GLU A 233 -15.12 -43.40 -19.36
CA GLU A 233 -15.80 -43.51 -18.06
C GLU A 233 -15.22 -44.68 -17.22
N ASP A 234 -15.95 -45.09 -16.18
CA ASP A 234 -15.68 -46.11 -15.15
C ASP A 234 -14.91 -45.66 -13.89
N GLU A 235 -15.20 -46.17 -12.68
CA GLU A 235 -16.47 -46.37 -11.95
C GLU A 235 -16.11 -46.91 -10.55
N GLN A 236 -16.87 -46.53 -9.50
CA GLN A 236 -16.98 -47.23 -8.19
C GLN A 236 -15.68 -47.31 -7.33
N GLU A 237 -15.66 -47.67 -6.04
CA GLU A 237 -16.72 -48.14 -5.11
C GLU A 237 -16.50 -47.56 -3.66
N ASP A 238 -17.35 -47.96 -2.71
CA ASP A 238 -17.60 -47.36 -1.37
C ASP A 238 -16.50 -47.46 -0.29
N GLU A 239 -16.64 -46.66 0.79
CA GLU A 239 -16.71 -47.20 2.17
C GLU A 239 -17.45 -46.26 3.15
N GLU A 240 -18.16 -46.81 4.15
CA GLU A 240 -18.98 -46.09 5.15
C GLU A 240 -18.28 -45.92 6.52
N GLU A 241 -18.59 -44.87 7.31
CA GLU A 241 -18.67 -45.03 8.78
C GLU A 241 -19.64 -44.08 9.51
N GLU A 242 -20.45 -44.63 10.44
CA GLU A 242 -21.49 -43.93 11.21
C GLU A 242 -21.16 -43.86 12.73
N VAL A 243 -20.91 -42.66 13.33
CA VAL A 243 -20.86 -42.51 14.81
C VAL A 243 -21.63 -41.30 15.39
N LYS A 244 -22.96 -41.42 15.33
CA LYS A 244 -24.01 -41.05 16.32
C LYS A 244 -23.81 -39.87 17.33
N PRO A 245 -24.79 -38.93 17.44
CA PRO A 245 -24.69 -37.69 18.25
C PRO A 245 -25.26 -37.78 19.68
N LYS A 246 -24.83 -36.87 20.59
CA LYS A 246 -25.50 -36.59 21.90
C LYS A 246 -25.29 -35.16 22.44
N LYS A 247 -26.38 -34.40 22.66
CA LYS A 247 -26.74 -33.82 23.99
C LYS A 247 -28.06 -33.00 24.03
N ARG A 248 -29.07 -33.60 24.67
CA ARG A 248 -29.99 -33.08 25.73
C ARG A 248 -30.92 -31.87 25.48
N LYS A 249 -32.12 -31.97 26.07
CA LYS A 249 -33.23 -31.00 26.01
C LYS A 249 -33.13 -29.87 27.05
N SER A 250 -33.93 -28.84 26.77
CA SER A 250 -34.33 -27.68 27.59
C SER A 250 -34.93 -27.99 28.98
N ASN A 251 -34.67 -27.12 29.95
CA ASN A 251 -35.68 -26.21 30.51
C ASN A 251 -35.01 -25.12 31.37
N GLY A 252 -35.67 -23.97 31.56
CA GLY A 252 -35.10 -22.82 32.29
C GLY A 252 -36.12 -22.05 33.13
N LYS A 253 -35.68 -20.93 33.72
CA LYS A 253 -36.56 -19.91 34.32
C LYS A 253 -35.88 -18.53 34.34
N ALA A 254 -36.67 -17.46 34.41
CA ALA A 254 -36.24 -16.11 34.09
C ALA A 254 -36.03 -15.19 35.31
N ALA A 255 -35.21 -14.15 35.11
CA ALA A 255 -35.25 -12.87 35.82
C ALA A 255 -34.79 -11.76 34.85
N ALA A 256 -35.28 -10.53 34.97
CA ALA A 256 -35.09 -9.47 33.97
C ALA A 256 -34.69 -8.12 34.60
N LYS A 257 -33.84 -7.35 33.89
CA LYS A 257 -33.75 -5.87 33.92
C LYS A 257 -32.89 -5.36 32.73
N PRO A 258 -32.83 -4.04 32.44
CA PRO A 258 -33.30 -3.54 31.15
C PRO A 258 -32.21 -3.27 30.11
N ALA A 259 -32.67 -3.01 28.87
CA ALA A 259 -31.85 -2.67 27.73
C ALA A 259 -30.96 -1.42 27.98
N LYS A 260 -29.66 -1.58 27.78
CA LYS A 260 -28.71 -0.48 27.59
C LYS A 260 -28.53 -0.33 26.08
N LYS A 261 -28.85 0.84 25.51
CA LYS A 261 -28.61 1.10 24.07
C LYS A 261 -27.10 0.93 23.80
N GLY A 262 -26.74 -0.10 23.03
CA GLY A 262 -25.41 -0.16 22.45
C GLY A 262 -25.23 1.04 21.53
N LYS A 263 -24.16 1.81 21.73
CA LYS A 263 -23.65 2.64 20.63
C LYS A 263 -23.13 1.64 19.60
N THR A 264 -23.83 1.51 18.48
CA THR A 264 -23.17 1.06 17.25
C THR A 264 -21.99 1.99 17.03
N ALA A 265 -20.79 1.43 16.91
CA ALA A 265 -19.72 2.16 16.24
C ALA A 265 -20.21 2.45 14.82
N ALA A 266 -20.01 3.68 14.34
CA ALA A 266 -20.27 3.95 12.94
C ALA A 266 -19.24 3.14 12.14
N ALA A 267 -19.73 2.16 11.35
CA ALA A 267 -18.96 1.70 10.21
C ALA A 267 -18.75 2.94 9.33
N ALA A 268 -17.49 3.19 8.93
CA ALA A 268 -17.24 4.14 7.87
C ALA A 268 -17.91 3.62 6.58
N ASP A 269 -18.42 4.53 5.76
CA ASP A 269 -19.05 4.17 4.50
C ASP A 269 -17.96 3.84 3.48
N ASP A 270 -17.70 2.54 3.32
CA ASP A 270 -16.61 1.95 2.53
C ASP A 270 -17.06 1.63 1.08
N SER A 271 -18.20 2.20 0.64
CA SER A 271 -18.98 1.68 -0.49
C SER A 271 -18.74 2.34 -1.86
N ASP A 272 -17.91 3.38 -1.96
CA ASP A 272 -17.72 4.17 -3.20
C ASP A 272 -16.24 4.51 -3.52
N VAL A 273 -15.37 3.51 -3.39
CA VAL A 273 -13.97 3.58 -3.86
C VAL A 273 -13.75 2.58 -4.99
N GLY A 274 -14.15 2.99 -6.20
CA GLY A 274 -14.04 2.18 -7.41
C GLY A 274 -12.60 1.90 -7.83
N VAL A 275 -12.39 0.76 -8.50
CA VAL A 275 -11.09 0.32 -9.02
C VAL A 275 -10.81 1.00 -10.37
N SER A 276 -9.59 1.52 -10.51
CA SER A 276 -9.07 2.10 -11.75
C SER A 276 -7.78 1.40 -12.17
N ILE A 277 -7.66 1.02 -13.44
CA ILE A 277 -6.56 0.27 -14.03
C ILE A 277 -6.13 1.02 -15.29
N ILE A 278 -4.89 1.51 -15.28
CA ILE A 278 -4.18 2.04 -16.44
C ILE A 278 -3.24 0.93 -16.90
N LEU A 279 -3.33 0.52 -18.17
CA LEU A 279 -2.63 -0.65 -18.70
C LEU A 279 -2.00 -0.34 -20.06
N GLU A 280 -0.67 -0.20 -20.10
CA GLU A 280 0.11 -0.10 -21.33
C GLU A 280 0.48 -1.49 -21.87
N LYS A 281 0.94 -2.39 -20.99
CA LYS A 281 1.22 -3.81 -21.30
C LYS A 281 0.65 -4.72 -20.21
N GLN A 282 0.50 -6.00 -20.52
CA GLN A 282 0.15 -7.00 -19.51
C GLN A 282 1.37 -7.25 -18.59
N VAL A 283 1.12 -7.31 -17.29
CA VAL A 283 2.16 -7.53 -16.26
C VAL A 283 1.71 -8.68 -15.36
N SER A 284 2.60 -9.60 -15.05
CA SER A 284 2.29 -10.83 -14.31
C SER A 284 3.47 -11.20 -13.42
N LEU A 285 3.43 -10.78 -12.15
CA LEU A 285 4.55 -10.90 -11.22
C LEU A 285 4.14 -11.53 -9.89
N THR A 286 5.04 -12.29 -9.28
CA THR A 286 4.81 -12.95 -7.99
C THR A 286 5.52 -12.19 -6.86
N PHE A 287 4.85 -11.99 -5.73
CA PHE A 287 5.37 -11.26 -4.57
C PHE A 287 5.13 -12.02 -3.26
N SER A 288 5.90 -11.69 -2.23
CA SER A 288 5.67 -12.25 -0.89
C SER A 288 4.48 -11.57 -0.19
N LEU A 289 3.47 -12.36 0.18
CA LEU A 289 2.30 -11.90 0.93
C LEU A 289 2.65 -11.32 2.30
N LYS A 290 3.78 -11.72 2.90
CA LYS A 290 4.31 -11.17 4.16
C LYS A 290 4.59 -9.66 4.05
N TYR A 291 5.27 -9.24 2.98
CA TYR A 291 5.62 -7.83 2.78
C TYR A 291 4.39 -7.01 2.41
N LEU A 292 3.54 -7.50 1.50
CA LEU A 292 2.29 -6.82 1.14
C LEU A 292 1.33 -6.67 2.33
N SER A 293 1.23 -7.68 3.20
CA SER A 293 0.45 -7.60 4.45
C SER A 293 1.02 -6.60 5.45
N ASN A 294 2.32 -6.31 5.41
CA ASN A 294 2.93 -5.23 6.19
C ASN A 294 2.65 -3.86 5.57
N PHE A 295 2.84 -3.69 4.26
CA PHE A 295 2.53 -2.44 3.56
C PHE A 295 1.06 -2.04 3.74
N ALA A 296 0.14 -3.01 3.67
CA ALA A 296 -1.29 -2.80 3.82
C ALA A 296 -1.74 -2.37 5.22
N LYS A 297 -0.85 -2.38 6.23
CA LYS A 297 -1.09 -1.72 7.54
C LYS A 297 -1.20 -0.19 7.41
N SER A 298 -0.83 0.36 6.25
CA SER A 298 -1.00 1.77 5.87
C SER A 298 -2.45 2.15 5.50
N ALA A 299 -3.36 1.19 5.28
CA ALA A 299 -4.75 1.47 4.90
C ALA A 299 -5.50 2.49 5.79
N PRO A 300 -5.25 2.60 7.12
CA PRO A 300 -5.84 3.66 7.94
C PRO A 300 -5.33 5.08 7.65
N LEU A 301 -4.31 5.28 6.82
CA LEU A 301 -3.77 6.59 6.42
C LEU A 301 -4.49 7.16 5.18
N ALA A 302 -4.61 6.34 4.14
CA ALA A 302 -5.07 6.71 2.81
C ALA A 302 -6.30 5.87 2.43
N LYS A 303 -7.31 6.48 1.79
CA LYS A 303 -8.51 5.75 1.31
C LYS A 303 -8.21 4.84 0.12
N GLU A 304 -7.32 5.29 -0.75
CA GLU A 304 -6.89 4.60 -1.96
C GLU A 304 -5.44 4.16 -1.82
N VAL A 305 -5.09 3.09 -2.51
CA VAL A 305 -3.71 2.61 -2.71
C VAL A 305 -3.47 2.46 -4.21
N SER A 306 -2.28 2.85 -4.66
CA SER A 306 -1.83 2.61 -6.03
C SER A 306 -0.76 1.51 -6.06
N LEU A 307 -0.93 0.53 -6.94
CA LEU A 307 0.04 -0.51 -7.26
C LEU A 307 0.59 -0.21 -8.66
N ASN A 308 1.89 0.06 -8.77
CA ASN A 308 2.56 0.39 -10.02
C ASN A 308 3.55 -0.71 -10.35
N MET A 309 3.43 -1.29 -11.56
CA MET A 309 4.07 -2.56 -11.94
C MET A 309 4.62 -2.51 -13.36
N SER A 310 5.81 -3.08 -13.56
CA SER A 310 6.38 -3.49 -14.85
C SER A 310 7.29 -4.69 -14.59
N ASN A 311 7.51 -5.56 -15.59
CA ASN A 311 8.16 -6.86 -15.38
C ASN A 311 9.63 -6.73 -14.90
N ASP A 312 10.32 -5.67 -15.28
CA ASP A 312 11.76 -5.46 -15.04
C ASP A 312 12.09 -4.65 -13.77
N VAL A 313 11.09 -4.25 -12.98
CA VAL A 313 11.25 -3.30 -11.85
C VAL A 313 10.51 -3.74 -10.57
N PRO A 314 10.92 -3.28 -9.37
CA PRO A 314 10.17 -3.50 -8.14
C PRO A 314 8.73 -2.95 -8.22
N LEU A 315 7.78 -3.69 -7.63
CA LEU A 315 6.42 -3.21 -7.40
C LEU A 315 6.47 -2.00 -6.46
N LEU A 316 5.89 -0.88 -6.90
CA LEU A 316 5.65 0.31 -6.06
C LEU A 316 4.22 0.30 -5.53
N VAL A 317 4.08 0.13 -4.20
CA VAL A 317 2.83 0.29 -3.46
C VAL A 317 2.83 1.68 -2.81
N GLN A 318 1.91 2.55 -3.25
CA GLN A 318 1.86 3.96 -2.85
C GLN A 318 0.56 4.31 -2.13
N PHE A 319 0.68 4.92 -0.96
CA PHE A 319 -0.41 5.48 -0.17
C PHE A 319 -0.24 7.00 -0.06
N GLU A 320 -1.20 7.76 -0.59
CA GLU A 320 -1.25 9.23 -0.48
C GLU A 320 -2.28 9.67 0.55
N PHE A 321 -1.88 10.59 1.43
CA PHE A 321 -2.69 11.11 2.51
C PHE A 321 -2.45 12.61 2.69
N GLU A 322 -3.33 13.30 3.43
CA GLU A 322 -3.34 14.76 3.58
C GLU A 322 -1.96 15.34 3.96
N GLN A 323 -1.16 14.63 4.75
CA GLN A 323 0.16 15.09 5.21
C GLN A 323 1.35 14.68 4.32
N GLY A 324 1.15 13.86 3.27
CA GLY A 324 2.23 13.43 2.38
C GLY A 324 2.04 12.04 1.77
N SER A 325 3.14 11.35 1.51
CA SER A 325 3.18 10.08 0.78
C SER A 325 3.98 9.00 1.51
N LEU A 326 3.47 7.77 1.48
CA LEU A 326 4.17 6.58 1.96
C LEU A 326 4.25 5.57 0.81
N GLN A 327 5.47 5.37 0.31
CA GLN A 327 5.81 4.48 -0.80
C GLN A 327 6.56 3.26 -0.26
N PHE A 328 6.21 2.08 -0.76
CA PHE A 328 6.96 0.85 -0.55
C PHE A 328 7.36 0.25 -1.89
N PHE A 329 8.61 -0.15 -2.02
CA PHE A 329 9.14 -0.86 -3.18
C PHE A 329 9.42 -2.31 -2.77
N LEU A 330 9.04 -3.28 -3.59
CA LEU A 330 9.22 -4.70 -3.33
C LEU A 330 9.69 -5.43 -4.58
N ALA A 331 10.85 -6.10 -4.48
CA ALA A 331 11.32 -6.95 -5.57
C ALA A 331 10.35 -8.13 -5.81
N PRO A 332 10.08 -8.52 -7.06
CA PRO A 332 9.34 -9.74 -7.35
C PRO A 332 10.12 -10.97 -6.88
N LYS A 333 9.40 -12.03 -6.48
CA LYS A 333 9.97 -13.38 -6.41
C LYS A 333 10.24 -13.83 -7.85
N ILE A 334 11.52 -14.01 -8.18
CA ILE A 334 11.94 -14.73 -9.37
C ILE A 334 11.42 -16.16 -9.25
N SER A 335 10.73 -16.66 -10.26
CA SER A 335 10.50 -18.08 -10.46
C SER A 335 11.73 -18.67 -11.15
N ASP A 336 12.29 -19.74 -10.60
CA ASP A 336 13.27 -20.56 -11.32
C ASP A 336 12.53 -21.25 -12.50
N GLU A 337 12.88 -20.89 -13.73
CA GLU A 337 12.50 -21.60 -14.98
C GLU A 337 13.47 -22.74 -15.32
#